data_AF-A0AAV7XA15-F1
#
_entry.id   AF-A0AAV7XA15-F1
#
_cell.length_a   1.000
_cell.length_b   1.000
_cell.length_c   1.000
_cell.angle_alpha   90.00
_cell.angle_beta   90.00
_cell.angle_gamma   90.00
#
_symmetry.space_group_name_H-M   'P 1'
#
loop_
_entity.id
_entity.type
_entity.pdbx_description
1 polymer ?
#
loop_
_entity_poly.entity_id
_entity_poly.type
_entity_poly.pdbx_seq_one_letter_code
_entity_poly.pdbx_strand_id
1 'polypeptide(L)'
;MCAMEVDSRQPDLVSEYMRDYWIPLSHTVDAFLHPSSQTSPISFQETFTLVYKCVGEGHSDRLHHDLMQAVTKYLKRLHVDLVQCLTSDNEGRQDQGIINMIHVFDAALVDYIKAVKGISATFSYLGKYFAQKKNYKTLEDELTYMFCLEIAEHFIHDILSCVERSPPFTLDPGLLSRLFHNLQTVSRDGYGTLYSKLFARFVTDALPRMQEQDLQSHIAEVHELQAQMRRELEQSNACNFESIQIRNPSQKRSADDCE
;
A
#
# COMPACT_ATOMS: atom_id res chain seq x y z
N MET A 1 66.59 11.62 3.38
CA MET A 1 65.64 12.60 2.85
C MET A 1 65.23 12.14 1.46
N CYS A 2 64.21 11.31 1.35
CA CYS A 2 63.55 11.04 0.08
C CYS A 2 62.30 11.92 0.08
N ALA A 3 62.28 12.91 -0.82
CA ALA A 3 61.15 13.78 -1.01
C ALA A 3 59.96 12.96 -1.51
N MET A 4 58.84 13.15 -0.83
CA MET A 4 57.52 12.66 -1.20
C MET A 4 57.07 13.40 -2.47
N GLU A 5 56.92 12.70 -3.58
CA GLU A 5 56.01 13.15 -4.63
C GLU A 5 54.60 12.73 -4.21
N VAL A 6 53.96 13.64 -3.47
CA VAL A 6 52.52 13.62 -3.24
C VAL A 6 51.87 13.98 -4.58
N ASP A 7 51.45 12.96 -5.34
CA ASP A 7 50.62 13.15 -6.53
C ASP A 7 49.27 13.74 -6.10
N SER A 8 49.24 15.06 -6.09
CA SER A 8 48.10 15.91 -5.80
C SER A 8 47.29 16.07 -7.10
N ARG A 9 46.52 15.05 -7.47
CA ARG A 9 45.51 15.13 -8.53
C ARG A 9 44.17 14.57 -8.08
N GLN A 10 43.53 15.27 -7.15
CA GLN A 10 42.08 15.30 -7.08
C GLN A 10 41.60 16.67 -7.54
N PRO A 11 40.86 16.70 -8.65
CA PRO A 11 39.68 17.54 -8.76
C PRO A 11 38.44 16.64 -8.85
N ASP A 12 37.35 17.05 -8.21
CA ASP A 12 36.02 16.46 -8.30
C ASP A 12 35.56 16.25 -9.75
N LEU A 13 35.88 15.08 -10.32
CA LEU A 13 35.47 14.68 -11.66
C LEU A 13 34.30 13.72 -11.51
N VAL A 14 33.09 14.25 -11.61
CA VAL A 14 31.91 13.47 -12.00
C VAL A 14 32.32 12.64 -13.22
N SER A 15 32.37 11.31 -13.06
CA SER A 15 32.76 10.36 -14.10
C SER A 15 32.00 10.69 -15.39
N GLU A 16 32.63 10.55 -16.57
CA GLU A 16 32.00 10.80 -17.88
C GLU A 16 30.64 10.11 -18.00
N TYR A 17 30.54 8.87 -17.52
CA TYR A 17 29.29 8.12 -17.36
C TYR A 17 28.21 8.88 -16.55
N MET A 18 28.58 9.48 -15.43
CA MET A 18 27.66 10.19 -14.55
C MET A 18 27.09 11.42 -15.25
N ARG A 19 27.95 12.20 -15.92
CA ARG A 19 27.56 13.43 -16.62
C ARG A 19 26.72 13.12 -17.87
N ASP A 20 27.16 12.15 -18.66
CA ASP A 20 26.64 11.97 -20.02
C ASP A 20 25.46 10.98 -20.06
N TYR A 21 25.34 10.10 -19.05
CA TYR A 21 24.24 9.11 -18.97
C TYR A 21 23.43 9.22 -17.68
N TRP A 22 24.06 9.05 -16.51
CA TRP A 22 23.28 8.84 -15.28
C TRP A 22 22.49 10.07 -14.84
N ILE A 23 23.06 11.28 -14.82
CA ILE A 23 22.35 12.49 -14.37
C ILE A 23 21.06 12.76 -15.18
N PRO A 24 21.08 12.72 -16.52
CA PRO A 24 19.85 12.82 -17.32
C PRO A 24 18.84 11.70 -17.03
N LEU A 25 19.33 10.46 -16.87
CA LEU A 25 18.47 9.30 -16.60
C LEU A 25 17.88 9.35 -15.20
N SER A 26 18.64 9.80 -14.19
CA SER A 26 18.19 9.92 -12.80
C SER A 26 17.13 10.98 -12.66
N HIS A 27 17.24 12.12 -13.36
CA HIS A 27 16.17 13.11 -13.41
C HIS A 27 14.88 12.54 -14.02
N THR A 28 15.00 11.67 -15.01
CA THR A 28 13.83 11.00 -15.60
C THR A 28 13.20 10.00 -14.60
N VAL A 29 14.03 9.23 -13.88
CA VAL A 29 13.57 8.32 -12.81
C VAL A 29 12.90 9.11 -11.68
N ASP A 30 13.51 10.21 -11.23
CA ASP A 30 12.94 11.07 -10.20
C ASP A 30 11.60 11.69 -10.63
N ALA A 31 11.46 12.06 -11.90
CA ALA A 31 10.21 12.56 -12.45
C ALA A 31 9.10 11.49 -12.48
N PHE A 32 9.45 10.20 -12.68
CA PHE A 32 8.49 9.11 -12.53
C PHE A 32 8.09 8.88 -11.08
N LEU A 33 9.06 8.91 -10.15
CA LEU A 33 8.82 8.67 -8.72
C LEU A 33 8.12 9.84 -8.00
N HIS A 34 8.21 11.06 -8.56
CA HIS A 34 7.56 12.26 -8.02
C HIS A 34 6.75 12.98 -9.11
N PRO A 35 5.57 12.45 -9.51
CA PRO A 35 4.75 13.05 -10.55
C PRO A 35 4.39 14.52 -10.27
N SER A 36 4.16 14.84 -9.00
CA SER A 36 3.82 16.19 -8.52
C SER A 36 4.95 17.22 -8.67
N SER A 37 6.19 16.75 -8.83
CA SER A 37 7.39 17.60 -8.96
C SER A 37 7.80 17.81 -10.42
N GLN A 38 7.05 17.26 -11.38
CA GLN A 38 7.38 17.35 -12.79
C GLN A 38 7.08 18.75 -13.34
N THR A 39 8.13 19.50 -13.68
CA THR A 39 8.02 20.84 -14.28
C THR A 39 8.09 20.81 -15.82
N SER A 40 8.44 19.68 -16.42
CA SER A 40 8.59 19.53 -17.88
C SER A 40 8.32 18.08 -18.33
N PRO A 41 7.78 17.87 -19.54
CA PRO A 41 7.46 16.54 -20.05
C PRO A 41 8.73 15.71 -20.29
N ILE A 42 8.65 14.41 -20.01
CA ILE A 42 9.73 13.46 -20.26
C ILE A 42 9.84 13.19 -21.77
N SER A 43 11.04 13.38 -22.32
CA SER A 43 11.36 13.05 -23.71
C SER A 43 11.74 11.57 -23.84
N PHE A 44 10.74 10.72 -24.08
CA PHE A 44 10.95 9.26 -24.18
C PHE A 44 12.01 8.87 -25.23
N GLN A 45 12.09 9.60 -26.34
CA GLN A 45 13.05 9.31 -27.41
C GLN A 45 14.50 9.55 -26.96
N GLU A 46 14.76 10.68 -26.29
CA GLU A 46 16.10 11.02 -25.82
C GLU A 46 16.52 10.07 -24.70
N THR A 47 15.65 9.84 -23.73
CA THR A 47 15.93 8.93 -22.61
C THR A 47 16.20 7.51 -23.11
N PHE A 48 15.39 6.99 -24.05
CA PHE A 48 15.61 5.67 -24.63
C PHE A 48 16.95 5.57 -25.39
N THR A 49 17.30 6.62 -26.14
CA THR A 49 18.59 6.69 -26.86
C THR A 49 19.78 6.66 -25.89
N LEU A 50 19.68 7.38 -24.77
CA LEU A 50 20.70 7.38 -23.72
C LEU A 50 20.84 6.00 -23.07
N VAL A 51 19.74 5.33 -22.74
CA VAL A 51 19.77 3.96 -22.20
C VAL A 51 20.43 3.00 -23.20
N TYR A 52 20.07 3.09 -24.48
CA TYR A 52 20.64 2.22 -25.51
C TYR A 52 22.16 2.40 -25.65
N LYS A 53 22.63 3.65 -25.73
CA LYS A 53 24.07 3.97 -25.80
C LYS A 53 24.82 3.49 -24.56
N CYS A 54 24.30 3.79 -23.38
CA CYS A 54 24.88 3.40 -22.10
C CYS A 54 25.04 1.87 -21.98
N VAL A 55 24.03 1.10 -22.38
CA VAL A 55 24.11 -0.37 -22.39
C VAL A 55 25.08 -0.86 -23.48
N GLY A 56 25.08 -0.24 -24.67
CA GLY A 56 25.99 -0.56 -25.77
C GLY A 56 27.47 -0.33 -25.43
N GLU A 57 27.78 0.64 -24.58
CA GLU A 57 29.13 0.95 -24.09
C GLU A 57 29.57 0.07 -22.90
N GLY A 58 28.74 -0.90 -22.49
CA GLY A 58 29.09 -1.87 -21.45
C GLY A 58 28.82 -1.38 -20.02
N HIS A 59 28.10 -0.27 -19.84
CA HIS A 59 27.73 0.26 -18.52
C HIS A 59 26.43 -0.35 -17.95
N SER A 60 25.96 -1.48 -18.50
CA SER A 60 24.69 -2.11 -18.13
C SER A 60 24.57 -2.46 -16.64
N ASP A 61 25.60 -3.08 -16.05
CA ASP A 61 25.58 -3.49 -14.64
C ASP A 61 25.62 -2.29 -13.69
N ARG A 62 26.36 -1.24 -14.07
CA ARG A 62 26.40 0.03 -13.32
C ARG A 62 25.07 0.76 -13.39
N LEU A 63 24.48 0.85 -14.59
CA LEU A 63 23.19 1.50 -14.79
C LEU A 63 22.06 0.81 -14.02
N HIS A 64 22.05 -0.52 -14.00
CA HIS A 64 21.10 -1.28 -13.18
C HIS A 64 21.30 -1.01 -11.69
N HIS A 65 22.54 -1.04 -11.20
CA HIS A 65 22.85 -0.74 -9.80
C HIS A 65 22.40 0.66 -9.39
N ASP A 66 22.73 1.68 -10.19
CA ASP A 66 22.37 3.07 -9.91
C ASP A 66 20.84 3.26 -9.94
N LEU A 67 20.13 2.61 -10.87
CA LEU A 67 18.67 2.59 -10.93
C LEU A 67 18.06 1.99 -9.66
N MET A 68 18.52 0.81 -9.25
CA MET A 68 18.05 0.17 -8.02
C MET A 68 18.34 1.07 -6.81
N GLN A 69 19.53 1.67 -6.73
CA GLN A 69 19.90 2.55 -5.62
C GLN A 69 19.02 3.81 -5.55
N ALA A 70 18.69 4.42 -6.70
CA ALA A 70 17.80 5.58 -6.76
C ALA A 70 16.40 5.25 -6.24
N VAL A 71 15.84 4.13 -6.68
CA VAL A 71 14.52 3.68 -6.24
C VAL A 71 14.54 3.31 -4.75
N THR A 72 15.56 2.59 -4.27
CA THR A 72 15.72 2.27 -2.85
C THR A 72 15.82 3.53 -1.99
N LYS A 73 16.54 4.56 -2.45
CA LYS A 73 16.62 5.85 -1.75
C LYS A 73 15.24 6.51 -1.63
N TYR A 74 14.45 6.49 -2.70
CA TYR A 74 13.07 6.97 -2.67
C TYR A 74 12.21 6.18 -1.67
N LEU A 75 12.25 4.84 -1.73
CA LEU A 75 11.48 3.99 -0.81
C LEU A 75 11.86 4.24 0.65
N LYS A 76 13.15 4.38 0.96
CA LYS A 76 13.58 4.72 2.34
C LYS A 76 13.04 6.05 2.82
N ARG A 77 12.96 7.06 1.95
CA ARG A 77 12.36 8.34 2.30
C ARG A 77 10.85 8.20 2.53
N LEU A 78 10.15 7.49 1.65
CA LEU A 78 8.73 7.19 1.80
C LEU A 78 8.45 6.44 3.11
N HIS A 79 9.31 5.49 3.49
CA HIS A 79 9.20 4.80 4.78
C HIS A 79 9.25 5.78 5.96
N VAL A 80 10.20 6.72 5.95
CA VAL A 80 10.30 7.76 6.99
C VAL A 80 9.05 8.64 7.02
N ASP A 81 8.54 9.05 5.87
CA ASP A 81 7.34 9.89 5.76
C ASP A 81 6.09 9.14 6.32
N LEU A 82 5.96 7.84 6.04
CA LEU A 82 4.89 6.98 6.57
C LEU A 82 5.00 6.79 8.09
N VAL A 83 6.20 6.56 8.62
CA VAL A 83 6.44 6.48 10.07
C VAL A 83 6.12 7.81 10.75
N GLN A 84 6.46 8.94 10.11
CA GLN A 84 6.16 10.27 10.65
C GLN A 84 4.64 10.52 10.78
N CYS A 85 3.83 9.95 9.88
CA CYS A 85 2.38 10.00 10.01
C CYS A 85 1.87 9.29 11.27
N LEU A 86 2.58 8.26 11.74
CA LEU A 86 2.25 7.51 12.96
C LEU A 86 2.76 8.20 14.24
N THR A 87 3.86 8.95 14.17
CA THR A 87 4.51 9.58 15.35
C THR A 87 4.14 11.04 15.59
N SER A 88 3.55 11.72 14.60
CA SER A 88 3.08 13.11 14.78
C SER A 88 2.10 13.22 15.95
N ASP A 89 2.35 14.20 16.85
CA ASP A 89 1.70 14.50 18.14
C ASP A 89 0.16 14.67 18.05
N ASN A 90 -0.54 13.58 17.74
CA ASN A 90 -1.98 13.49 17.91
C ASN A 90 -2.23 13.08 19.36
N GLU A 91 -2.06 14.04 20.28
CA GLU A 91 -2.48 13.94 21.68
C GLU A 91 -3.94 13.45 21.74
N GLY A 92 -4.14 12.14 21.86
CA GLY A 92 -5.42 11.50 22.16
C GLY A 92 -6.15 10.74 21.05
N ARG A 93 -5.65 10.65 19.80
CA ARG A 93 -6.33 9.87 18.73
C ARG A 93 -5.36 9.08 17.83
N GLN A 94 -4.82 7.98 18.36
CA GLN A 94 -4.00 7.03 17.59
C GLN A 94 -4.69 6.55 16.29
N ASP A 95 -6.01 6.40 16.31
CA ASP A 95 -6.78 5.93 15.15
C ASP A 95 -6.73 6.91 13.96
N GLN A 96 -6.55 8.21 14.19
CA GLN A 96 -6.48 9.19 13.09
C GLN A 96 -5.12 9.17 12.39
N GLY A 97 -4.03 8.89 13.12
CA GLY A 97 -2.68 8.79 12.57
C GLY A 97 -2.53 7.60 11.62
N ILE A 98 -3.06 6.44 12.01
CA ILE A 98 -3.04 5.25 11.15
C ILE A 98 -3.93 5.41 9.91
N ILE A 99 -5.10 6.08 10.03
CA ILE A 99 -5.94 6.40 8.87
C ILE A 99 -5.19 7.32 7.90
N ASN A 100 -4.55 8.38 8.38
CA ASN A 100 -3.76 9.26 7.53
C ASN A 100 -2.60 8.53 6.85
N MET A 101 -1.91 7.65 7.59
CA MET A 101 -0.87 6.79 7.03
C MET A 101 -1.41 5.89 5.92
N ILE A 102 -2.60 5.30 6.08
CA ILE A 102 -3.26 4.50 5.03
C ILE A 102 -3.53 5.32 3.77
N HIS A 103 -3.99 6.57 3.90
CA HIS A 103 -4.20 7.46 2.75
C HIS A 103 -2.90 7.78 2.01
N VAL A 104 -1.83 8.11 2.75
CA VAL A 104 -0.51 8.37 2.17
C VAL A 104 0.05 7.11 1.51
N PHE A 105 -0.15 5.95 2.13
CA PHE A 105 0.26 4.65 1.60
C PHE A 105 -0.47 4.31 0.29
N ASP A 106 -1.80 4.45 0.22
CA ASP A 106 -2.57 4.19 -1.03
C ASP A 106 -2.12 5.11 -2.16
N ALA A 107 -1.97 6.40 -1.87
CA ALA A 107 -1.49 7.37 -2.85
C ALA A 107 -0.09 7.03 -3.36
N ALA A 108 0.85 6.75 -2.45
CA ALA A 108 2.21 6.37 -2.80
C ALA A 108 2.26 5.05 -3.57
N LEU A 109 1.43 4.07 -3.23
CA LEU A 109 1.33 2.79 -3.94
C LEU A 109 0.83 2.97 -5.37
N VAL A 110 -0.22 3.77 -5.56
CA VAL A 110 -0.76 4.09 -6.90
C VAL A 110 0.30 4.78 -7.76
N ASP A 111 1.00 5.76 -7.20
CA ASP A 111 2.03 6.51 -7.93
C ASP A 111 3.25 5.63 -8.21
N TYR A 112 3.65 4.77 -7.27
CA TYR A 112 4.74 3.83 -7.47
C TYR A 112 4.44 2.81 -8.57
N ILE A 113 3.23 2.22 -8.63
CA ILE A 113 2.85 1.29 -9.71
C ILE A 113 2.94 1.98 -11.08
N LYS A 114 2.51 3.24 -11.19
CA LYS A 114 2.65 4.03 -12.43
C LYS A 114 4.13 4.30 -12.75
N ALA A 115 4.92 4.68 -11.74
CA ALA A 115 6.34 4.94 -11.89
C ALA A 115 7.10 3.71 -12.37
N VAL A 116 6.83 2.54 -11.80
CA VAL A 116 7.44 1.26 -12.20
C VAL A 116 7.15 0.96 -13.66
N LYS A 117 5.91 1.16 -14.14
CA LYS A 117 5.57 0.98 -15.55
C LYS A 117 6.31 1.96 -16.45
N GLY A 118 6.40 3.23 -16.06
CA GLY A 118 7.14 4.26 -16.80
C GLY A 118 8.64 3.99 -16.89
N ILE A 119 9.26 3.63 -15.76
CA ILE A 119 10.67 3.22 -15.67
C ILE A 119 10.89 1.96 -16.51
N SER A 120 10.06 0.94 -16.37
CA SER A 120 10.21 -0.34 -17.10
C SER A 120 10.09 -0.15 -18.63
N ALA A 121 9.21 0.73 -19.09
CA ALA A 121 9.10 1.07 -20.51
C ALA A 121 10.35 1.80 -21.02
N THR A 122 10.82 2.81 -20.26
CA THR A 122 11.98 3.64 -20.60
C THR A 122 13.28 2.82 -20.61
N PHE A 123 13.45 1.96 -19.62
CA PHE A 123 14.59 1.07 -19.45
C PHE A 123 14.34 -0.32 -20.06
N SER A 124 13.39 -0.45 -20.99
CA SER A 124 13.03 -1.75 -21.57
C SER A 124 14.20 -2.45 -22.26
N TYR A 125 15.15 -1.71 -22.84
CA TYR A 125 16.37 -2.29 -23.41
C TYR A 125 17.27 -2.91 -22.34
N LEU A 126 17.46 -2.21 -21.21
CA LEU A 126 18.17 -2.72 -20.04
C LEU A 126 17.47 -3.95 -19.47
N GLY A 127 16.14 -3.89 -19.32
CA GLY A 127 15.33 -5.01 -18.84
C GLY A 127 15.45 -6.25 -19.72
N LYS A 128 15.42 -6.11 -21.06
CA LYS A 128 15.63 -7.22 -21.99
C LYS A 128 17.04 -7.81 -21.89
N TYR A 129 18.07 -6.96 -21.79
CA TYR A 129 19.45 -7.39 -21.62
C TYR A 129 19.64 -8.23 -20.34
N PHE A 130 19.05 -7.80 -19.22
CA PHE A 130 19.13 -8.54 -17.96
C PHE A 130 18.24 -9.78 -17.89
N ALA A 131 17.04 -9.75 -18.49
CA ALA A 131 16.15 -10.91 -18.56
C ALA A 131 16.80 -12.09 -19.31
N GLN A 132 17.63 -11.81 -20.31
CA GLN A 132 18.42 -12.81 -21.02
C GLN A 132 19.62 -13.34 -20.21
N LYS A 133 20.15 -12.56 -19.25
CA LYS A 133 21.41 -12.84 -18.54
C LYS A 133 21.21 -13.44 -17.13
N LYS A 134 20.14 -13.09 -16.40
CA LYS A 134 19.98 -13.40 -14.96
C LYS A 134 18.56 -13.80 -14.53
N ASN A 135 18.05 -14.94 -15.02
CA ASN A 135 16.83 -15.61 -14.51
C ASN A 135 15.48 -14.90 -14.75
N TYR A 136 15.11 -14.61 -16.01
CA TYR A 136 13.73 -14.35 -16.50
C TYR A 136 12.82 -13.36 -15.73
N LYS A 137 13.29 -12.71 -14.66
CA LYS A 137 12.54 -11.70 -13.93
C LYS A 137 12.66 -10.39 -14.70
N THR A 138 11.51 -9.80 -14.97
CA THR A 138 11.47 -8.50 -15.65
C THR A 138 11.94 -7.41 -14.69
N LEU A 139 12.39 -6.28 -15.23
CA LEU A 139 12.72 -5.10 -14.41
C LEU A 139 11.49 -4.63 -13.60
N GLU A 140 10.30 -4.76 -14.17
CA GLU A 140 9.04 -4.48 -13.50
C GLU A 140 8.84 -5.38 -12.27
N ASP A 141 9.15 -6.68 -12.39
CA ASP A 141 9.07 -7.64 -11.29
C ASP A 141 10.03 -7.27 -10.14
N GLU A 142 11.26 -6.92 -10.48
CA GLU A 142 12.30 -6.56 -9.50
C GLU A 142 11.92 -5.28 -8.75
N LEU A 143 11.53 -4.23 -9.48
CA LEU A 143 11.09 -2.97 -8.88
C LEU A 143 9.83 -3.14 -8.03
N THR A 144 8.86 -3.93 -8.50
CA THR A 144 7.65 -4.23 -7.73
C THR A 144 7.99 -4.95 -6.43
N TYR A 145 8.90 -5.92 -6.48
CA TYR A 145 9.35 -6.66 -5.30
C TYR A 145 10.07 -5.79 -4.27
N MET A 146 10.84 -4.78 -4.70
CA MET A 146 11.49 -3.85 -3.75
C MET A 146 10.48 -3.07 -2.91
N PHE A 147 9.32 -2.70 -3.47
CA PHE A 147 8.27 -2.04 -2.69
C PHE A 147 7.69 -2.97 -1.62
N CYS A 148 7.51 -4.26 -1.93
CA CYS A 148 7.08 -5.24 -0.94
C CYS A 148 8.04 -5.28 0.24
N LEU A 149 9.33 -5.45 -0.04
CA LEU A 149 10.36 -5.60 0.99
C LEU A 149 10.57 -4.34 1.84
N GLU A 150 10.73 -3.18 1.22
CA GLU A 150 11.11 -1.95 1.93
C GLU A 150 9.91 -1.27 2.60
N ILE A 151 8.69 -1.45 2.05
CA ILE A 151 7.49 -0.74 2.50
C ILE A 151 6.42 -1.72 2.96
N ALA A 152 5.86 -2.53 2.07
CA ALA A 152 4.62 -3.26 2.36
C ALA A 152 4.75 -4.19 3.57
N GLU A 153 5.85 -4.94 3.70
CA GLU A 153 6.07 -5.87 4.82
C GLU A 153 6.05 -5.20 6.19
N HIS A 154 6.41 -3.91 6.27
CA HIS A 154 6.46 -3.17 7.53
C HIS A 154 5.08 -2.64 7.96
N PHE A 155 4.21 -2.30 7.00
CA PHE A 155 2.93 -1.63 7.29
C PHE A 155 1.71 -2.53 7.09
N ILE A 156 1.84 -3.65 6.35
CA ILE A 156 0.69 -4.49 5.96
C ILE A 156 -0.08 -5.00 7.17
N HIS A 157 0.61 -5.47 8.20
CA HIS A 157 -0.03 -5.99 9.41
C HIS A 157 -0.88 -4.91 10.11
N ASP A 158 -0.35 -3.70 10.23
CA ASP A 158 -1.01 -2.60 10.92
C ASP A 158 -2.21 -2.07 10.13
N ILE A 159 -2.04 -1.95 8.81
CA ILE A 159 -3.13 -1.58 7.88
C ILE A 159 -4.28 -2.58 8.00
N LEU A 160 -4.00 -3.88 7.89
CA LEU A 160 -5.04 -4.91 7.93
C LEU A 160 -5.72 -4.97 9.31
N SER A 161 -4.94 -4.88 10.38
CA SER A 161 -5.45 -4.83 11.75
C SER A 161 -6.34 -3.60 11.99
N CYS A 162 -6.03 -2.46 11.35
CA CYS A 162 -6.85 -1.26 11.42
C CYS A 162 -8.16 -1.44 10.67
N VAL A 163 -8.12 -1.95 9.44
CA VAL A 163 -9.31 -2.19 8.60
C VAL A 163 -10.29 -3.14 9.30
N GLU A 164 -9.79 -4.21 9.94
CA GLU A 164 -10.64 -5.18 10.63
C GLU A 164 -11.32 -4.61 11.89
N ARG A 165 -10.60 -3.78 12.66
CA ARG A 165 -11.13 -3.16 13.89
C ARG A 165 -11.98 -1.92 13.62
N SER A 166 -11.80 -1.27 12.47
CA SER A 166 -12.50 -0.03 12.15
C SER A 166 -14.00 -0.28 11.92
N PRO A 167 -14.89 0.57 12.46
CA PRO A 167 -16.30 0.49 12.13
C PRO A 167 -16.53 0.78 10.64
N PRO A 168 -17.60 0.24 10.04
CA PRO A 168 -17.90 0.47 8.63
C PRO A 168 -17.98 1.97 8.31
N PHE A 169 -17.50 2.35 7.12
CA PHE A 169 -17.42 3.74 6.61
C PHE A 169 -16.39 4.67 7.27
N THR A 170 -15.55 4.18 8.19
CA THR A 170 -14.40 4.95 8.70
C THR A 170 -13.39 5.24 7.59
N LEU A 171 -13.17 4.24 6.74
CA LEU A 171 -12.35 4.33 5.54
C LEU A 171 -13.28 4.28 4.33
N ASP A 172 -12.99 5.10 3.32
CA ASP A 172 -13.71 5.09 2.06
C ASP A 172 -13.63 3.70 1.41
N PRO A 173 -14.77 3.04 1.10
CA PRO A 173 -14.76 1.74 0.42
C PRO A 173 -14.02 1.76 -0.92
N GLY A 174 -14.03 2.90 -1.63
CA GLY A 174 -13.28 3.09 -2.86
C GLY A 174 -11.77 3.03 -2.65
N LEU A 175 -11.28 3.68 -1.59
CA LEU A 175 -9.88 3.57 -1.14
C LEU A 175 -9.53 2.13 -0.81
N LEU A 176 -10.34 1.45 0.01
CA LEU A 176 -10.05 0.07 0.42
C LEU A 176 -9.98 -0.87 -0.78
N SER A 177 -10.97 -0.82 -1.67
CA SER A 177 -10.98 -1.67 -2.88
C SER A 177 -9.74 -1.45 -3.75
N ARG A 178 -9.37 -0.19 -3.97
CA ARG A 178 -8.16 0.16 -4.74
C ARG A 178 -6.88 -0.31 -4.05
N LEU A 179 -6.77 -0.08 -2.74
CA LEU A 179 -5.63 -0.51 -1.93
C LEU A 179 -5.43 -2.02 -2.00
N PHE A 180 -6.49 -2.81 -1.77
CA PHE A 180 -6.43 -4.28 -1.82
C PHE A 180 -6.12 -4.79 -3.24
N HIS A 181 -6.67 -4.18 -4.29
CA HIS A 181 -6.35 -4.55 -5.68
C HIS A 181 -4.88 -4.25 -6.03
N ASN A 182 -4.37 -3.10 -5.61
CA ASN A 182 -2.98 -2.71 -5.83
C ASN A 182 -2.01 -3.59 -5.01
N LEU A 183 -2.36 -3.92 -3.77
CA LEU A 183 -1.58 -4.84 -2.93
C LEU A 183 -1.53 -6.24 -3.53
N GLN A 184 -2.64 -6.73 -4.11
CA GLN A 184 -2.65 -8.01 -4.82
C GLN A 184 -1.74 -7.98 -6.05
N THR A 185 -1.80 -6.89 -6.83
CA THR A 185 -0.94 -6.68 -8.00
C THR A 185 0.54 -6.70 -7.62
N VAL A 186 0.91 -6.02 -6.54
CA VAL A 186 2.30 -5.86 -6.09
C VAL A 186 2.84 -7.11 -5.40
N SER A 187 2.00 -7.83 -4.64
CA SER A 187 2.40 -9.03 -3.91
C SER A 187 2.27 -10.35 -4.68
N ARG A 188 1.71 -10.32 -5.92
CA ARG A 188 1.43 -11.52 -6.73
C ARG A 188 0.73 -12.62 -5.90
N ASP A 189 -0.37 -12.23 -5.25
CA ASP A 189 -1.23 -13.08 -4.41
C ASP A 189 -0.64 -13.56 -3.07
N GLY A 190 0.57 -13.12 -2.69
CA GLY A 190 1.16 -13.46 -1.39
C GLY A 190 0.27 -13.06 -0.21
N TYR A 191 -0.20 -11.80 -0.17
CA TYR A 191 -1.08 -11.34 0.90
C TYR A 191 -2.53 -11.83 0.76
N GLY A 192 -2.98 -12.09 -0.46
CA GLY A 192 -4.32 -12.63 -0.73
C GLY A 192 -4.52 -14.03 -0.16
N THR A 193 -3.46 -14.85 -0.13
CA THR A 193 -3.51 -16.17 0.53
C THR A 193 -3.48 -16.08 2.05
N LEU A 194 -2.70 -15.15 2.61
CA LEU A 194 -2.57 -14.95 4.06
C LEU A 194 -3.83 -14.36 4.70
N TYR A 195 -4.50 -13.44 3.99
CA TYR A 195 -5.67 -12.70 4.49
C TYR A 195 -6.90 -12.89 3.59
N SER A 196 -7.14 -14.13 3.15
CA SER A 196 -8.18 -14.47 2.18
C SER A 196 -9.56 -13.94 2.53
N LYS A 197 -9.99 -14.05 3.81
CA LYS A 197 -11.29 -13.52 4.28
C LYS A 197 -11.42 -12.01 4.18
N LEU A 198 -10.32 -11.26 4.35
CA LEU A 198 -10.34 -9.80 4.31
C LEU A 198 -10.27 -9.31 2.86
N PHE A 199 -9.42 -9.91 2.03
CA PHE A 199 -9.33 -9.61 0.60
C PHE A 199 -10.64 -9.96 -0.14
N ALA A 200 -11.30 -11.06 0.24
CA ALA A 200 -12.61 -11.46 -0.28
C ALA A 200 -13.70 -10.39 -0.19
N ARG A 201 -13.63 -9.53 0.85
CA ARG A 201 -14.62 -8.47 1.07
C ARG A 201 -14.47 -7.31 0.08
N PHE A 202 -13.29 -7.14 -0.50
CA PHE A 202 -12.93 -5.96 -1.30
C PHE A 202 -12.48 -6.30 -2.73
N VAL A 203 -12.20 -7.57 -3.02
CA VAL A 203 -11.79 -8.08 -4.33
C VAL A 203 -12.71 -9.23 -4.73
N THR A 204 -13.40 -9.07 -5.86
CA THR A 204 -14.45 -9.98 -6.38
C THR A 204 -13.95 -11.37 -6.79
N ASP A 205 -12.63 -11.58 -6.88
CA ASP A 205 -12.00 -12.86 -7.27
C ASP A 205 -11.01 -13.41 -6.22
N ALA A 206 -10.98 -12.86 -4.99
CA ALA A 206 -10.02 -13.29 -3.97
C ALA A 206 -10.39 -14.63 -3.28
N LEU A 207 -11.63 -15.12 -3.46
CA LEU A 207 -12.03 -16.45 -3.00
C LEU A 207 -12.14 -17.43 -4.18
N PRO A 208 -11.88 -18.73 -3.94
CA PRO A 208 -12.24 -19.77 -4.89
C PRO A 208 -13.72 -19.63 -5.28
N ARG A 209 -14.02 -19.82 -6.57
CA ARG A 209 -15.41 -19.86 -7.04
C ARG A 209 -16.19 -20.87 -6.19
N MET A 210 -17.25 -20.39 -5.55
CA MET A 210 -18.16 -21.16 -4.69
C MET A 210 -18.51 -22.49 -5.37
N GLN A 211 -18.24 -23.60 -4.67
CA GLN A 211 -18.61 -24.93 -5.12
C GLN A 211 -19.97 -25.31 -4.51
N GLU A 212 -20.68 -26.24 -5.14
CA GLU A 212 -22.01 -26.67 -4.67
C GLU A 212 -21.98 -27.25 -3.24
N GLN A 213 -20.81 -27.72 -2.79
CA GLN A 213 -20.58 -28.24 -1.44
C GLN A 213 -20.63 -27.14 -0.37
N ASP A 214 -20.34 -25.88 -0.73
CA ASP A 214 -20.31 -24.74 0.18
C ASP A 214 -21.71 -24.21 0.51
N LEU A 215 -22.73 -24.57 -0.29
CA LEU A 215 -24.12 -24.13 -0.08
C LEU A 215 -24.67 -24.52 1.29
N GLN A 216 -24.41 -25.75 1.73
CA GLN A 216 -24.92 -26.23 3.01
C GLN A 216 -24.33 -25.46 4.20
N SER A 217 -23.06 -25.08 4.12
CA SER A 217 -22.42 -24.27 5.15
C SER A 217 -23.01 -22.87 5.20
N HIS A 218 -23.27 -22.24 4.04
CA HIS A 218 -23.89 -20.92 4.01
C HIS A 218 -25.35 -20.93 4.46
N ILE A 219 -26.11 -21.99 4.14
CA ILE A 219 -27.48 -22.17 4.64
C ILE A 219 -27.47 -22.22 6.18
N ALA A 220 -26.54 -22.97 6.77
CA ALA A 220 -26.40 -23.05 8.23
C ALA A 220 -26.02 -21.69 8.84
N GLU A 221 -25.06 -20.98 8.25
CA GLU A 221 -24.60 -19.66 8.69
C GLU A 221 -25.74 -18.61 8.64
N VAL A 222 -26.54 -18.62 7.58
CA VAL A 222 -27.73 -17.76 7.44
C VAL A 222 -28.79 -18.11 8.49
N HIS A 223 -29.04 -19.40 8.76
CA HIS A 223 -29.97 -19.81 9.80
C HIS A 223 -29.54 -19.35 11.19
N GLU A 224 -28.25 -19.42 11.49
CA GLU A 224 -27.68 -18.95 12.75
C GLU A 224 -27.83 -17.44 12.91
N LEU A 225 -27.51 -16.68 11.85
CA LEU A 225 -27.69 -15.22 11.83
C LEU A 225 -29.16 -14.83 12.04
N GLN A 226 -30.10 -15.49 11.35
CA GLN A 226 -31.53 -15.27 11.53
C GLN A 226 -32.00 -15.60 12.95
N ALA A 227 -31.46 -16.67 13.55
CA ALA A 227 -31.76 -17.03 14.93
C ALA A 227 -31.22 -16.00 15.93
N GLN A 228 -30.04 -15.43 15.67
CA GLN A 228 -29.46 -14.36 16.47
C GLN A 228 -30.31 -13.08 16.38
N MET A 229 -30.67 -12.64 15.16
CA MET A 229 -31.52 -11.46 14.98
C MET A 229 -32.89 -11.60 15.65
N ARG A 230 -33.50 -12.80 15.60
CA ARG A 230 -34.75 -13.09 16.33
C ARG A 230 -34.57 -12.94 17.85
N ARG A 231 -33.49 -13.47 18.41
CA ARG A 231 -33.16 -13.32 19.84
C ARG A 231 -32.97 -11.85 20.24
N GLU A 232 -32.26 -11.06 19.43
CA GLU A 232 -32.05 -9.63 19.68
C GLU A 232 -33.36 -8.82 19.63
N LEU A 233 -34.26 -9.17 18.72
CA LEU A 233 -35.59 -8.56 18.63
C LEU A 233 -36.48 -8.90 19.83
N GLU A 234 -36.45 -10.17 20.27
CA GLU A 234 -37.19 -10.64 21.45
C GLU A 234 -36.68 -9.98 22.74
N GLN A 235 -35.35 -9.83 22.89
CA GLN A 235 -34.74 -9.10 24.01
C GLN A 235 -35.11 -7.61 24.01
N SER A 236 -35.12 -6.97 22.84
CA SER A 236 -35.54 -5.57 22.68
C SER A 236 -37.01 -5.36 23.05
N ASN A 237 -37.87 -6.32 22.67
CA ASN A 237 -39.30 -6.28 23.00
C ASN A 237 -39.56 -6.54 24.49
N ALA A 238 -38.82 -7.44 25.13
CA ALA A 238 -38.94 -7.73 26.57
C ALA A 238 -38.52 -6.52 27.43
N CYS A 239 -37.43 -5.85 27.08
CA CYS A 239 -36.94 -4.66 27.78
C CYS A 239 -37.90 -3.46 27.66
N ASN A 240 -38.58 -3.32 26.50
CA ASN A 240 -39.66 -2.35 26.31
C ASN A 240 -40.90 -2.66 27.16
N PHE A 241 -41.22 -3.95 27.39
CA PHE A 241 -42.39 -4.34 28.19
C PHE A 241 -42.18 -4.12 29.71
N GLU A 242 -40.97 -4.38 30.22
CA GLU A 242 -40.62 -4.08 31.62
C GLU A 242 -40.62 -2.56 31.89
N SER A 243 -40.18 -1.76 30.92
CA SER A 243 -40.18 -0.29 31.01
C SER A 243 -41.60 0.31 31.08
N ILE A 244 -42.60 -0.35 30.49
CA ILE A 244 -44.01 0.07 30.54
C ILE A 244 -44.67 -0.36 31.86
N GLN A 245 -44.32 -1.53 32.41
CA GLN A 245 -44.88 -1.98 33.70
C GLN A 245 -44.34 -1.22 34.92
N ILE A 246 -43.09 -0.76 34.91
CA ILE A 246 -42.53 0.03 36.04
C ILE A 246 -43.18 1.43 36.14
N ARG A 247 -43.78 1.95 35.05
CA ARG A 247 -44.38 3.30 35.04
C ARG A 247 -45.82 3.38 35.55
N ASN A 248 -46.45 2.25 35.93
CA ASN A 248 -47.81 2.25 36.48
C ASN A 248 -47.99 1.30 37.68
N PRO A 249 -47.71 1.75 38.91
CA PRO A 249 -48.39 1.27 40.09
C PRO A 249 -49.55 2.20 40.42
N SER A 250 -50.77 1.75 40.08
CA SER A 250 -52.04 2.35 40.47
C SER A 250 -52.11 2.60 41.98
N GLN A 251 -51.90 3.85 42.40
CA GLN A 251 -52.24 4.31 43.75
C GLN A 251 -53.76 4.37 43.90
N LYS A 252 -54.38 3.32 44.44
CA LYS A 252 -55.63 3.48 45.21
C LYS A 252 -55.24 3.96 46.61
N ARG A 253 -55.16 5.28 46.80
CA ARG A 253 -55.17 5.88 48.14
C ARG A 253 -56.60 5.95 48.64
N SER A 254 -56.85 5.16 49.68
CA SER A 254 -57.86 5.38 50.70
C SER A 254 -57.59 6.71 51.41
N ALA A 255 -58.64 7.50 51.64
CA ALA A 255 -58.77 8.51 52.71
C ALA A 255 -60.07 9.32 52.46
N ASP A 256 -61.09 9.17 53.31
CA ASP A 256 -61.30 10.09 54.44
C ASP A 256 -62.72 9.93 55.05
N ASP A 257 -62.74 9.50 56.32
CA ASP A 257 -63.66 9.97 57.35
C ASP A 257 -63.24 11.40 57.73
N CYS A 258 -64.18 12.33 57.84
CA CYS A 258 -64.28 13.30 58.94
C CYS A 258 -65.55 14.17 58.82
N GLU A 259 -66.34 14.12 59.91
CA GLU A 259 -67.37 15.05 60.43
C GLU A 259 -68.63 15.37 59.62
#